data_AF-A0A661ZYB2-F1
#
_entry.id   AF-A0A661ZYB2-F1
#
_cell.length_a   1.000
_cell.length_b   1.000
_cell.length_c   1.000
_cell.angle_alpha   90.00
_cell.angle_beta   90.00
_cell.angle_gamma   90.00
#
_symmetry.space_group_name_H-M   'P 1'
#
loop_
_entity.id
_entity.type
_entity.pdbx_description
1 polymer ?
#
loop_
_entity_poly.entity_id
_entity_poly.type
_entity_poly.pdbx_seq_one_letter_code
_entity_poly.pdbx_strand_id
1 'polypeptide(L)'
;MKKLGFIFLPVWVAFAGIMTACNDTYSPEVDMIRIEGVSWACNVSTSYAIFGSSSESEELLEVTLPASAGDLLYMIKDDLQFYYRYNQENGTLLSVSFDTLNAVSVYLNGNLEYMELSGPSSMEAFSQLSDPEFEQLSTIYIQGPVSDDQLMVLKKHETRLSGKGLVVEGGAGSDSFHEILSIFRPTFLVIDDLGVLPDPEDGSCVSKLELLWVDSNIPALTKLANCCSNLESLIVASWEPKPGELLPLSGLKKLQSITIAESELTTLESIEFPKSLRKLHLISCDTLSDISGLGDLQNLKHL
;
A
#
# COMPACT_ATOMS: atom_id res chain seq x y z
N MET A 1 55.11 6.21 52.20
CA MET A 1 55.73 5.19 51.32
C MET A 1 54.64 4.51 50.50
N LYS A 2 54.75 4.59 49.15
CA LYS A 2 53.98 3.86 48.10
C LYS A 2 52.46 4.08 48.05
N LYS A 3 51.78 4.05 46.90
CA LYS A 3 51.97 4.65 45.56
C LYS A 3 50.57 4.56 44.90
N LEU A 4 50.19 5.65 44.24
CA LEU A 4 49.05 5.88 43.33
C LEU A 4 48.67 4.70 42.41
N GLY A 5 47.37 4.60 42.08
CA GLY A 5 46.87 3.80 40.96
C GLY A 5 45.36 3.93 40.72
N PHE A 6 44.87 5.12 40.32
CA PHE A 6 43.54 5.30 39.74
C PHE A 6 43.57 4.83 38.29
N ILE A 7 42.76 3.83 37.94
CA ILE A 7 42.61 3.33 36.57
C ILE A 7 41.50 4.16 35.91
N PHE A 8 41.91 5.01 34.98
CA PHE A 8 41.05 5.68 34.01
C PHE A 8 40.48 4.64 33.02
N LEU A 9 39.17 4.63 32.84
CA LEU A 9 38.52 4.01 31.67
C LEU A 9 38.85 4.84 30.42
N PRO A 10 39.38 4.25 29.33
CA PRO A 10 39.48 4.95 28.06
C PRO A 10 38.14 4.86 27.32
N VAL A 11 37.50 6.02 27.15
CA VAL A 11 36.47 6.29 26.14
C VAL A 11 37.13 6.12 24.78
N TRP A 12 36.85 5.02 24.08
CA TRP A 12 37.25 4.84 22.69
C TRP A 12 36.20 5.48 21.79
N VAL A 13 36.47 6.74 21.42
CA VAL A 13 35.94 7.36 20.21
C VAL A 13 36.60 6.66 19.03
N ALA A 14 35.84 5.85 18.28
CA ALA A 14 36.28 5.32 17.00
C ALA A 14 35.66 6.16 15.88
N PHE A 15 36.39 7.20 15.46
CA PHE A 15 36.29 7.77 14.12
C PHE A 15 37.24 7.00 13.21
N ALA A 16 36.71 6.21 12.29
CA ALA A 16 37.37 5.70 11.09
C ALA A 16 36.29 5.05 10.22
N GLY A 17 36.14 5.30 8.93
CA GLY A 17 36.88 6.09 7.97
C GLY A 17 36.13 5.91 6.65
N ILE A 18 36.05 6.98 5.87
CA ILE A 18 35.42 6.99 4.55
C ILE A 18 36.21 6.05 3.65
N MET A 19 35.60 4.91 3.30
CA MET A 19 35.96 4.14 2.12
C MET A 19 34.73 4.12 1.23
N THR A 20 34.76 5.01 0.25
CA THR A 20 33.85 5.02 -0.90
C THR A 20 34.05 3.72 -1.67
N ALA A 21 33.24 2.72 -1.35
CA ALA A 21 32.90 1.64 -2.27
C ALA A 21 31.46 1.90 -2.70
N CYS A 22 31.28 2.27 -3.96
CA CYS A 22 29.98 2.32 -4.63
C CYS A 22 29.36 0.93 -4.61
N ASN A 23 28.64 0.62 -3.53
CA ASN A 23 27.42 -0.14 -3.65
C ASN A 23 26.31 0.88 -3.50
N ASP A 24 25.58 1.13 -4.58
CA ASP A 24 24.26 1.77 -4.50
C ASP A 24 23.33 0.82 -3.73
N THR A 25 23.50 0.76 -2.41
CA THR A 25 22.46 0.34 -1.52
C THR A 25 21.47 1.49 -1.49
N TYR A 26 20.53 1.48 -2.43
CA TYR A 26 19.26 2.15 -2.25
C TYR A 26 18.60 1.47 -1.04
N SER A 27 18.94 1.93 0.16
CA SER A 27 18.08 1.80 1.30
C SER A 27 17.06 2.92 1.10
N PRO A 28 15.78 2.62 0.85
CA PRO A 28 14.79 3.68 0.83
C PRO A 28 14.92 4.44 2.15
N GLU A 29 15.02 5.76 2.04
CA GLU A 29 15.02 6.64 3.20
C GLU A 29 13.68 6.41 3.92
N VAL A 30 13.75 5.98 5.17
CA VAL A 30 12.56 5.80 6.00
C VAL A 30 12.33 7.12 6.70
N ASP A 31 11.27 7.81 6.31
CA ASP A 31 10.86 9.07 6.89
C ASP A 31 9.99 8.82 8.13
N MET A 32 10.14 9.67 9.14
CA MET A 32 9.19 9.76 10.25
C MET A 32 8.14 10.80 9.88
N ILE A 33 6.93 10.35 9.56
CA ILE A 33 5.83 11.22 9.13
C ILE A 33 4.98 11.58 10.35
N ARG A 34 4.72 12.88 10.52
CA ARG A 34 3.75 13.43 11.46
C ARG A 34 2.48 13.79 10.71
N ILE A 35 1.34 13.28 11.15
CA ILE A 35 0.04 13.45 10.48
C ILE A 35 -0.91 14.10 11.47
N GLU A 36 -1.39 15.29 11.14
CA GLU A 36 -2.37 16.06 11.92
C GLU A 36 -3.77 15.82 11.33
N GLY A 37 -4.80 15.76 12.19
CA GLY A 37 -6.19 15.63 11.78
C GLY A 37 -6.73 14.20 11.66
N VAL A 38 -5.98 13.19 12.11
CA VAL A 38 -6.41 11.77 12.13
C VAL A 38 -6.25 11.18 13.54
N SER A 39 -7.18 10.31 13.94
CA SER A 39 -7.15 9.67 15.26
C SER A 39 -6.24 8.44 15.28
N TRP A 40 -6.06 7.80 14.13
CA TRP A 40 -5.21 6.62 14.00
C TRP A 40 -4.68 6.49 12.57
N ALA A 41 -3.47 5.95 12.40
CA ALA A 41 -2.89 5.65 11.10
C ALA A 41 -1.90 4.48 11.14
N CYS A 42 -1.75 3.76 10.04
CA CYS A 42 -0.71 2.75 9.89
C CYS A 42 -0.07 2.78 8.48
N ASN A 43 1.11 2.17 8.38
CA ASN A 43 1.75 1.87 7.11
C ASN A 43 1.41 0.44 6.71
N VAL A 44 0.39 0.27 5.87
CA VAL A 44 -0.09 -1.06 5.47
C VAL A 44 0.99 -1.83 4.71
N SER A 45 1.88 -1.14 4.00
CA SER A 45 2.94 -1.76 3.20
C SER A 45 4.01 -2.45 4.05
N THR A 46 4.24 -2.04 5.29
CA THR A 46 5.37 -2.56 6.09
C THR A 46 4.98 -3.04 7.49
N SER A 47 3.89 -2.50 8.04
CA SER A 47 3.51 -2.67 9.44
C SER A 47 2.11 -3.27 9.60
N TYR A 48 1.30 -3.20 8.54
CA TYR A 48 -0.13 -3.52 8.55
C TYR A 48 -0.87 -2.79 9.69
N ALA A 49 -2.14 -3.14 9.95
CA ALA A 49 -2.94 -2.52 11.01
C ALA A 49 -2.39 -2.76 12.44
N ILE A 50 -1.45 -3.67 12.63
CA ILE A 50 -0.95 -4.07 13.95
C ILE A 50 -0.08 -3.00 14.60
N PHE A 51 0.78 -2.37 13.80
CA PHE A 51 1.73 -1.35 14.28
C PHE A 51 1.31 0.04 13.80
N GLY A 52 0.05 0.38 14.06
CA GLY A 52 -0.47 1.73 13.87
C GLY A 52 -0.06 2.70 14.98
N SER A 53 -0.24 3.98 14.70
CA SER A 53 -0.06 5.08 15.64
C SER A 53 -1.43 5.68 15.96
N SER A 54 -1.72 5.89 17.24
CA SER A 54 -2.96 6.51 17.71
C SER A 54 -2.68 7.88 18.30
N SER A 55 -3.62 8.82 18.14
CA SER A 55 -3.54 10.10 18.83
C SER A 55 -3.73 9.91 20.34
N GLU A 56 -2.92 10.60 21.14
CA GLU A 56 -3.07 10.64 22.60
C GLU A 56 -4.12 11.67 23.06
N SER A 57 -4.53 12.58 22.16
CA SER A 57 -5.44 13.69 22.45
C SER A 57 -6.67 13.63 21.55
N GLU A 58 -7.85 13.87 22.12
CA GLU A 58 -9.12 14.00 21.39
C GLU A 58 -9.30 15.40 20.75
N GLU A 59 -8.60 16.43 21.25
CA GLU A 59 -8.72 17.81 20.74
C GLU A 59 -7.72 18.12 19.62
N LEU A 60 -6.46 17.76 19.84
CA LEU A 60 -5.36 17.84 18.88
C LEU A 60 -5.04 16.44 18.36
N LEU A 61 -5.73 16.04 17.29
CA LEU A 61 -5.51 14.76 16.62
C LEU A 61 -4.17 14.77 15.88
N GLU A 62 -3.23 13.95 16.35
CA GLU A 62 -1.90 13.81 15.75
C GLU A 62 -1.36 12.40 15.93
N VAL A 63 -0.76 11.86 14.87
CA VAL A 63 -0.10 10.56 14.88
C VAL A 63 1.28 10.66 14.22
N THR A 64 2.17 9.73 14.56
CA THR A 64 3.52 9.66 13.96
C THR A 64 3.87 8.22 13.62
N LEU A 65 4.30 7.98 12.38
CA LEU A 65 4.64 6.63 11.90
C LEU A 65 5.76 6.67 10.85
N PRO A 66 6.55 5.58 10.73
CA PRO A 66 7.58 5.47 9.69
C PRO A 66 6.97 5.11 8.33
N ALA A 67 7.44 5.75 7.25
CA ALA A 67 7.12 5.31 5.90
C ALA A 67 8.24 5.61 4.90
N SER A 68 8.29 4.82 3.83
CA SER A 68 9.13 5.05 2.65
C SER A 68 8.27 5.58 1.51
N ALA A 69 8.86 6.37 0.62
CA ALA A 69 8.18 6.83 -0.60
C ALA A 69 7.52 5.65 -1.35
N GLY A 70 6.25 5.82 -1.71
CA GLY A 70 5.45 4.80 -2.39
C GLY A 70 4.73 3.81 -1.47
N ASP A 71 5.00 3.82 -0.16
CA ASP A 71 4.26 3.02 0.82
C ASP A 71 2.78 3.45 0.87
N LEU A 72 1.89 2.49 1.06
CA LEU A 72 0.47 2.71 1.26
C LEU A 72 0.17 2.94 2.75
N LEU A 73 -0.34 4.12 3.07
CA LEU A 73 -0.84 4.48 4.38
C LEU A 73 -2.35 4.32 4.43
N TYR A 74 -2.84 3.84 5.56
CA TYR A 74 -4.27 3.76 5.87
C TYR A 74 -4.51 4.57 7.14
N MET A 75 -5.51 5.44 7.09
CA MET A 75 -5.75 6.47 8.10
C MET A 75 -7.22 6.52 8.48
N ILE A 76 -7.48 6.80 9.75
CA ILE A 76 -8.81 6.84 10.34
C ILE A 76 -8.99 8.17 11.08
N LYS A 77 -10.17 8.76 10.93
CA LYS A 77 -10.69 9.82 11.78
C LYS A 77 -12.14 9.50 12.13
N ASP A 78 -12.40 9.22 13.40
CA ASP A 78 -13.71 8.75 13.87
C ASP A 78 -14.12 7.49 13.09
N ASP A 79 -15.23 7.53 12.34
CA ASP A 79 -15.70 6.44 11.47
C ASP A 79 -15.23 6.58 10.01
N LEU A 80 -14.47 7.63 9.67
CA LEU A 80 -13.98 7.88 8.32
C LEU A 80 -12.63 7.19 8.11
N GLN A 81 -12.48 6.55 6.95
CA GLN A 81 -11.24 5.87 6.56
C GLN A 81 -10.79 6.32 5.17
N PHE A 82 -9.47 6.38 4.95
CA PHE A 82 -8.93 6.67 3.62
C PHE A 82 -7.51 6.14 3.45
N TYR A 83 -7.10 6.08 2.18
CA TYR A 83 -5.84 5.52 1.74
C TYR A 83 -4.99 6.58 1.04
N TYR A 84 -3.70 6.61 1.36
CA TYR A 84 -2.75 7.55 0.77
C TYR A 84 -1.45 6.85 0.44
N ARG A 85 -1.02 6.97 -0.82
CA ARG A 85 0.28 6.47 -1.26
C ARG A 85 1.32 7.55 -0.99
N TYR A 86 2.20 7.31 -0.02
CA TYR A 86 3.11 8.32 0.49
C TYR A 86 4.00 8.89 -0.62
N ASN A 87 3.89 10.20 -0.83
CA ASN A 87 4.77 10.96 -1.72
C ASN A 87 5.68 11.86 -0.88
N GLN A 88 6.99 11.60 -0.93
CA GLN A 88 7.99 12.37 -0.19
C GLN A 88 7.98 13.87 -0.57
N GLU A 89 7.51 14.22 -1.77
CA GLU A 89 7.35 15.63 -2.20
C GLU A 89 6.32 16.40 -1.36
N ASN A 90 5.36 15.69 -0.74
CA ASN A 90 4.38 16.30 0.18
C ASN A 90 4.97 16.56 1.59
N GLY A 91 6.24 16.18 1.81
CA GLY A 91 6.96 16.39 3.06
C GLY A 91 6.64 15.33 4.12
N THR A 92 7.18 15.56 5.32
CA THR A 92 6.98 14.67 6.49
C THR A 92 5.94 15.19 7.48
N LEU A 93 5.34 16.37 7.21
CA LEU A 93 4.21 16.91 7.95
C LEU A 93 3.00 16.95 7.03
N LEU A 94 1.99 16.13 7.36
CA LEU A 94 0.76 16.02 6.60
C LEU A 94 -0.41 16.57 7.43
N SER A 95 -1.08 17.61 6.94
CA SER A 95 -2.30 18.14 7.54
C SER A 95 -3.51 17.58 6.81
N VAL A 96 -4.32 16.77 7.50
CA VAL A 96 -5.50 16.11 6.95
C VAL A 96 -6.77 16.87 7.36
N SER A 97 -7.65 17.08 6.39
CA SER A 97 -9.00 17.59 6.65
C SER A 97 -10.02 16.90 5.75
N PHE A 98 -11.29 16.89 6.19
CA PHE A 98 -12.37 16.19 5.54
C PHE A 98 -13.48 17.16 5.15
N ASP A 99 -14.02 16.99 3.95
CA ASP A 99 -15.36 17.44 3.59
C ASP A 99 -16.24 16.21 3.48
N THR A 100 -17.38 16.23 4.16
CA THR A 100 -18.35 15.11 4.17
C THR A 100 -19.74 15.58 3.76
N LEU A 101 -19.88 16.81 3.23
CA LEU A 101 -21.18 17.40 2.93
C LEU A 101 -21.87 16.65 1.77
N ASN A 102 -21.14 16.39 0.69
CA ASN A 102 -21.68 15.79 -0.54
C ASN A 102 -21.01 14.46 -0.91
N ALA A 103 -19.74 14.30 -0.54
CA ALA A 103 -18.93 13.09 -0.70
C ALA A 103 -17.90 13.10 0.43
N VAL A 104 -17.43 11.92 0.87
CA VAL A 104 -16.24 11.86 1.74
C VAL A 104 -15.03 12.22 0.88
N SER A 105 -14.54 13.45 1.07
CA SER A 105 -13.38 14.01 0.36
C SER A 105 -12.31 14.36 1.37
N VAL A 106 -11.08 13.93 1.11
CA VAL A 106 -9.95 14.18 2.01
C VAL A 106 -8.97 15.12 1.35
N TYR A 107 -8.61 16.16 2.09
CA TYR A 107 -7.62 17.14 1.69
C TYR A 107 -6.35 16.94 2.49
N LEU A 108 -5.24 16.79 1.78
CA LEU A 108 -3.91 16.65 2.33
C LEU A 108 -3.12 17.93 2.04
N ASN A 109 -2.67 18.62 3.09
CA ASN A 109 -2.02 19.93 2.98
C ASN A 109 -2.86 20.96 2.18
N GLY A 110 -4.19 20.84 2.24
CA GLY A 110 -5.15 21.70 1.55
C GLY A 110 -5.47 21.33 0.10
N ASN A 111 -4.86 20.26 -0.45
CA ASN A 111 -5.14 19.76 -1.80
C ASN A 111 -6.07 18.55 -1.74
N LEU A 112 -7.01 18.43 -2.69
CA LEU A 112 -7.88 17.27 -2.77
C LEU A 112 -7.06 16.02 -3.12
N GLU A 113 -6.98 15.05 -2.21
CA GLU A 113 -6.13 13.86 -2.37
C GLU A 113 -6.99 12.60 -2.59
N TYR A 114 -8.12 12.50 -1.91
CA TYR A 114 -8.96 11.30 -1.92
C TYR A 114 -10.43 11.67 -2.05
N MET A 115 -11.19 10.86 -2.79
CA MET A 115 -12.63 10.98 -2.87
C MET A 115 -13.30 9.60 -2.88
N GLU A 116 -14.31 9.44 -2.03
CA GLU A 116 -15.19 8.28 -2.03
C GLU A 116 -16.39 8.48 -2.96
N LEU A 117 -16.71 7.43 -3.73
CA LEU A 117 -17.83 7.34 -4.64
C LEU A 117 -18.76 6.20 -4.19
N SER A 118 -19.64 6.48 -3.23
CA SER A 118 -20.58 5.51 -2.64
C SER A 118 -22.05 5.71 -3.06
N GLY A 119 -22.36 6.75 -3.85
CA GLY A 119 -23.73 6.96 -4.34
C GLY A 119 -23.92 8.13 -5.31
N PRO A 120 -25.17 8.52 -5.60
CA PRO A 120 -25.47 9.59 -6.54
C PRO A 120 -24.93 10.96 -6.12
N SER A 121 -24.98 11.28 -4.83
CA SER A 121 -24.48 12.56 -4.28
C SER A 121 -22.97 12.72 -4.52
N SER A 122 -22.19 11.67 -4.22
CA SER A 122 -20.75 11.69 -4.45
C SER A 122 -20.39 11.73 -5.93
N MET A 123 -21.17 11.08 -6.80
CA MET A 123 -21.00 11.13 -8.25
C MET A 123 -21.30 12.51 -8.85
N GLU A 124 -22.31 13.20 -8.32
CA GLU A 124 -22.61 14.58 -8.70
C GLU A 124 -21.46 15.51 -8.28
N ALA A 125 -20.99 15.40 -7.03
CA ALA A 125 -19.84 16.16 -6.55
C ALA A 125 -18.59 15.90 -7.41
N PHE A 126 -18.30 14.64 -7.74
CA PHE A 126 -17.19 14.24 -8.61
C PHE A 126 -17.30 14.88 -10.00
N SER A 127 -18.50 14.91 -10.57
CA SER A 127 -18.75 15.49 -11.89
C SER A 127 -18.55 17.02 -11.95
N GLN A 128 -18.53 17.67 -10.78
CA GLN A 128 -18.36 19.12 -10.62
C GLN A 128 -16.92 19.54 -10.30
N LEU A 129 -16.00 18.57 -10.12
CA LEU A 129 -14.59 18.87 -9.86
C LEU A 129 -13.99 19.73 -10.98
N SER A 130 -13.23 20.72 -10.56
CA SER A 130 -12.45 21.59 -11.43
C SER A 130 -11.19 20.88 -11.95
N ASP A 131 -10.58 21.46 -12.98
CA ASP A 131 -9.33 20.94 -13.55
C ASP A 131 -8.19 20.80 -12.53
N PRO A 132 -7.93 21.78 -11.64
CA PRO A 132 -6.93 21.63 -10.58
C PRO A 132 -7.25 20.51 -9.59
N GLU A 133 -8.53 20.33 -9.22
CA GLU A 133 -8.94 19.29 -8.29
C GLU A 133 -8.71 17.89 -8.89
N PHE A 134 -9.00 17.70 -10.18
CA PHE A 134 -8.66 16.45 -10.88
C PHE A 134 -7.14 16.19 -10.94
N GLU A 135 -6.33 17.24 -11.05
CA GLU A 135 -4.87 17.11 -11.07
C GLU A 135 -4.34 16.68 -9.70
N GLN A 136 -4.89 17.25 -8.63
CA GLN A 136 -4.53 16.94 -7.24
C GLN A 136 -4.98 15.53 -6.81
N LEU A 137 -6.22 15.16 -7.12
CA LEU A 137 -6.86 13.93 -6.66
C LEU A 137 -5.99 12.71 -6.92
N SER A 138 -5.47 12.02 -5.91
CA SER A 138 -4.60 10.86 -6.11
C SER A 138 -5.35 9.54 -6.13
N THR A 139 -6.41 9.44 -5.32
CA THR A 139 -7.06 8.17 -4.97
C THR A 139 -8.57 8.30 -5.10
N ILE A 140 -9.18 7.32 -5.76
CA ILE A 140 -10.63 7.14 -5.74
C ILE A 140 -10.97 5.86 -5.00
N TYR A 141 -11.95 5.95 -4.10
CA TYR A 141 -12.56 4.81 -3.46
C TYR A 141 -13.96 4.59 -4.02
N ILE A 142 -14.22 3.37 -4.48
CA ILE A 142 -15.53 2.94 -4.98
C ILE A 142 -16.07 1.92 -4.00
N GLN A 143 -17.24 2.22 -3.42
CA GLN A 143 -17.91 1.34 -2.49
C GLN A 143 -19.19 0.79 -3.14
N GLY A 144 -19.30 -0.53 -3.18
CA GLY A 144 -20.47 -1.23 -3.70
C GLY A 144 -20.50 -1.36 -5.24
N PRO A 145 -21.61 -1.88 -5.79
CA PRO A 145 -21.76 -2.06 -7.22
C PRO A 145 -21.88 -0.70 -7.95
N VAL A 146 -21.25 -0.61 -9.12
CA VAL A 146 -21.30 0.57 -9.99
C VAL A 146 -22.32 0.35 -11.10
N SER A 147 -23.30 1.25 -11.24
CA SER A 147 -24.31 1.21 -12.29
C SER A 147 -23.75 1.67 -13.65
N ASP A 148 -24.45 1.34 -14.74
CA ASP A 148 -24.07 1.80 -16.10
C ASP A 148 -23.99 3.33 -16.20
N ASP A 149 -24.92 4.06 -15.57
CA ASP A 149 -24.90 5.53 -15.55
C ASP A 149 -23.65 6.07 -14.84
N GLN A 150 -23.25 5.43 -13.75
CA GLN A 150 -22.03 5.77 -13.03
C GLN A 150 -20.78 5.45 -13.88
N LEU A 151 -20.75 4.31 -14.55
CA LEU A 151 -19.68 3.96 -15.50
C LEU A 151 -19.57 4.98 -16.64
N MET A 152 -20.69 5.47 -17.17
CA MET A 152 -20.70 6.52 -18.20
C MET A 152 -20.08 7.82 -17.69
N VAL A 153 -20.37 8.21 -16.44
CA VAL A 153 -19.73 9.37 -15.80
C VAL A 153 -18.23 9.16 -15.68
N LEU A 154 -17.78 8.04 -15.10
CA LEU A 154 -16.35 7.73 -14.94
C LEU A 154 -15.62 7.75 -16.30
N LYS A 155 -16.22 7.15 -17.33
CA LYS A 155 -15.66 7.07 -18.69
C LYS A 155 -15.48 8.45 -19.34
N LYS A 156 -16.37 9.41 -19.05
CA LYS A 156 -16.22 10.80 -19.51
C LYS A 156 -14.93 11.45 -18.97
N HIS A 157 -14.45 11.00 -17.81
CA HIS A 157 -13.27 11.51 -17.12
C HIS A 157 -12.05 10.56 -17.21
N GLU A 158 -12.06 9.55 -18.11
CA GLU A 158 -11.01 8.53 -18.24
C GLU A 158 -9.59 9.12 -18.32
N THR A 159 -9.40 10.19 -19.08
CA THR A 159 -8.08 10.82 -19.25
C THR A 159 -7.54 11.45 -17.96
N ARG A 160 -8.43 11.88 -17.05
CA ARG A 160 -8.08 12.44 -15.74
C ARG A 160 -7.92 11.35 -14.68
N LEU A 161 -8.63 10.23 -14.83
CA LEU A 161 -8.58 9.09 -13.90
C LEU A 161 -7.42 8.14 -14.19
N SER A 162 -6.91 8.11 -15.43
CA SER A 162 -5.87 7.15 -15.79
C SER A 162 -4.59 7.33 -14.97
N GLY A 163 -4.17 6.28 -14.28
CA GLY A 163 -2.97 6.26 -13.42
C GLY A 163 -3.22 6.68 -11.97
N LYS A 164 -4.43 7.12 -11.61
CA LYS A 164 -4.80 7.37 -10.22
C LYS A 164 -4.87 6.06 -9.43
N GLY A 165 -4.75 6.16 -8.11
CA GLY A 165 -5.01 5.07 -7.19
C GLY A 165 -6.47 4.68 -7.17
N LEU A 166 -6.73 3.39 -6.96
CA LEU A 166 -8.08 2.86 -6.91
C LEU A 166 -8.24 1.93 -5.70
N VAL A 167 -9.30 2.16 -4.94
CA VAL A 167 -9.76 1.27 -3.87
C VAL A 167 -11.16 0.82 -4.28
N VAL A 168 -11.43 -0.48 -4.28
CA VAL A 168 -12.76 -1.03 -4.57
C VAL A 168 -13.14 -1.99 -3.45
N GLU A 169 -14.26 -1.72 -2.79
CA GLU A 169 -14.82 -2.61 -1.77
C GLU A 169 -16.31 -2.85 -2.04
N GLY A 170 -16.84 -4.00 -1.63
CA GLY A 170 -18.28 -4.27 -1.68
C GLY A 170 -18.78 -4.83 -3.02
N GLY A 171 -17.97 -5.65 -3.72
CA GLY A 171 -18.45 -6.52 -4.79
C GLY A 171 -18.89 -5.80 -6.06
N ALA A 172 -17.97 -5.07 -6.70
CA ALA A 172 -18.13 -4.72 -8.10
C ALA A 172 -18.31 -6.02 -8.89
N GLY A 173 -19.47 -6.21 -9.53
CA GLY A 173 -19.73 -7.38 -10.37
C GLY A 173 -18.66 -7.54 -11.47
N SER A 174 -18.55 -8.74 -12.04
CA SER A 174 -17.40 -9.09 -12.89
C SER A 174 -17.16 -8.10 -14.02
N ASP A 175 -18.25 -7.70 -14.66
CA ASP A 175 -18.25 -6.90 -15.88
C ASP A 175 -17.92 -5.43 -15.56
N SER A 176 -18.52 -4.88 -14.51
CA SER A 176 -18.27 -3.50 -14.06
C SER A 176 -16.83 -3.29 -13.61
N PHE A 177 -16.22 -4.28 -12.94
CA PHE A 177 -14.84 -4.14 -12.45
C PHE A 177 -13.83 -4.06 -13.59
N HIS A 178 -13.97 -4.87 -14.63
CA HIS A 178 -13.09 -4.79 -15.80
C HIS A 178 -13.15 -3.41 -16.46
N GLU A 179 -14.36 -2.85 -16.59
CA GLU A 179 -14.55 -1.50 -17.12
C GLU A 179 -13.92 -0.44 -16.21
N ILE A 180 -14.10 -0.54 -14.89
CA ILE A 180 -13.46 0.34 -13.91
C ILE A 180 -11.93 0.28 -14.07
N LEU A 181 -11.33 -0.90 -14.08
CA LEU A 181 -9.89 -1.05 -14.28
C LEU A 181 -9.43 -0.46 -15.62
N SER A 182 -10.23 -0.61 -16.67
CA SER A 182 -9.93 -0.06 -18.00
C SER A 182 -9.95 1.47 -18.02
N ILE A 183 -10.84 2.10 -17.25
CA ILE A 183 -10.93 3.56 -17.08
C ILE A 183 -9.74 4.06 -16.27
N PHE A 184 -9.52 3.47 -15.08
CA PHE A 184 -8.55 3.96 -14.10
C PHE A 184 -7.11 3.61 -14.46
N ARG A 185 -6.86 2.45 -15.06
CA ARG A 185 -5.50 1.90 -15.29
C ARG A 185 -4.55 2.18 -14.11
N PRO A 186 -4.91 1.72 -12.91
CA PRO A 186 -4.40 2.30 -11.68
C PRO A 186 -2.92 2.01 -11.46
N THR A 187 -2.25 2.91 -10.74
CA THR A 187 -0.86 2.70 -10.26
C THR A 187 -0.82 1.95 -8.94
N PHE A 188 -1.87 2.06 -8.12
CA PHE A 188 -2.10 1.13 -7.02
C PHE A 188 -3.56 0.72 -6.92
N LEU A 189 -3.79 -0.51 -6.45
CA LEU A 189 -5.10 -1.11 -6.34
C LEU A 189 -5.26 -1.75 -4.95
N VAL A 190 -6.36 -1.44 -4.27
CA VAL A 190 -6.80 -2.11 -3.04
C VAL A 190 -8.14 -2.75 -3.30
N ILE A 191 -8.28 -4.04 -3.02
CA ILE A 191 -9.51 -4.81 -3.24
C ILE A 191 -9.75 -5.85 -2.15
N ASP A 192 -11.02 -6.00 -1.79
CA ASP A 192 -11.53 -6.94 -0.79
C ASP A 192 -11.95 -8.30 -1.36
N ASP A 193 -12.20 -8.39 -2.68
CA ASP A 193 -12.43 -9.65 -3.38
C ASP A 193 -11.84 -9.63 -4.80
N LEU A 194 -10.98 -10.62 -5.03
CA LEU A 194 -10.21 -10.82 -6.25
C LEU A 194 -10.93 -11.63 -7.34
N GLY A 195 -12.20 -12.01 -7.17
CA GLY A 195 -12.97 -12.83 -8.11
C GLY A 195 -13.09 -12.31 -9.55
N VAL A 196 -12.43 -11.19 -9.89
CA VAL A 196 -12.65 -10.39 -11.08
C VAL A 196 -11.36 -9.85 -11.75
N LEU A 197 -10.16 -10.32 -11.39
CA LEU A 197 -8.99 -9.89 -12.19
C LEU A 197 -9.15 -10.27 -13.67
N PRO A 198 -8.77 -9.38 -14.61
CA PRO A 198 -8.87 -9.61 -16.04
C PRO A 198 -8.08 -10.86 -16.42
N ASP A 199 -8.55 -11.57 -17.44
CA ASP A 199 -7.76 -12.62 -18.04
C ASP A 199 -6.45 -12.06 -18.61
N PRO A 200 -5.36 -12.86 -18.66
CA PRO A 200 -4.05 -12.40 -19.12
C PRO A 200 -4.02 -11.75 -20.50
N GLU A 201 -4.96 -12.11 -21.38
CA GLU A 201 -5.09 -11.55 -22.72
C GLU A 201 -5.57 -10.07 -22.70
N ASP A 202 -6.18 -9.63 -21.60
CA ASP A 202 -6.75 -8.28 -21.40
C ASP A 202 -6.01 -7.44 -20.34
N GLY A 203 -4.86 -7.92 -19.83
CA GLY A 203 -4.09 -7.33 -18.73
C GLY A 203 -3.53 -5.91 -18.94
N SER A 204 -3.84 -5.27 -20.07
CA SER A 204 -3.44 -3.87 -20.36
C SER A 204 -3.93 -2.88 -19.30
N CYS A 205 -5.10 -3.13 -18.69
CA CYS A 205 -5.69 -2.26 -17.68
C CYS A 205 -4.93 -2.28 -16.34
N VAL A 206 -4.18 -3.34 -16.03
CA VAL A 206 -3.35 -3.44 -14.81
C VAL A 206 -1.86 -3.38 -15.09
N SER A 207 -1.47 -3.03 -16.33
CA SER A 207 -0.08 -3.00 -16.75
C SER A 207 0.75 -1.92 -16.04
N LYS A 208 0.12 -0.84 -15.55
CA LYS A 208 0.76 0.26 -14.79
C LYS A 208 0.79 0.03 -13.28
N LEU A 209 0.23 -1.09 -12.81
CA LEU A 209 0.07 -1.34 -11.39
C LEU A 209 1.45 -1.58 -10.75
N GLU A 210 1.78 -0.78 -9.75
CA GLU A 210 3.02 -0.80 -8.98
C GLU A 210 2.80 -1.38 -7.57
N LEU A 211 1.62 -1.15 -6.99
CA LEU A 211 1.23 -1.71 -5.70
C LEU A 211 -0.14 -2.39 -5.78
N LEU A 212 -0.25 -3.59 -5.23
CA LEU A 212 -1.51 -4.31 -5.10
C LEU A 212 -1.69 -4.73 -3.65
N TRP A 213 -2.82 -4.37 -3.06
CA TRP A 213 -3.31 -4.97 -1.82
C TRP A 213 -4.57 -5.76 -2.11
N VAL A 214 -4.54 -7.02 -1.69
CA VAL A 214 -5.67 -7.95 -1.77
C VAL A 214 -5.98 -8.47 -0.37
N ASP A 215 -7.25 -8.47 -0.02
CA ASP A 215 -7.75 -9.10 1.20
C ASP A 215 -8.46 -10.41 0.84
N SER A 216 -7.93 -11.54 1.28
CA SER A 216 -8.41 -12.88 0.96
C SER A 216 -8.48 -13.22 -0.56
N ASN A 217 -8.76 -14.48 -0.91
CA ASN A 217 -8.94 -14.96 -2.30
C ASN A 217 -7.72 -14.95 -3.26
N ILE A 218 -6.77 -15.89 -3.05
CA ILE A 218 -5.55 -16.09 -3.87
C ILE A 218 -5.71 -16.68 -5.28
N PRO A 219 -6.73 -17.48 -5.65
CA PRO A 219 -6.83 -18.09 -6.98
C PRO A 219 -6.59 -17.12 -8.15
N ALA A 220 -7.00 -15.86 -8.04
CA ALA A 220 -6.76 -14.83 -9.05
C ALA A 220 -5.29 -14.33 -9.09
N LEU A 221 -4.55 -14.41 -7.98
CA LEU A 221 -3.13 -14.05 -7.92
C LEU A 221 -2.26 -14.94 -8.82
N THR A 222 -2.71 -16.15 -9.13
CA THR A 222 -2.03 -17.04 -10.10
C THR A 222 -1.93 -16.42 -11.50
N LYS A 223 -2.85 -15.50 -11.85
CA LYS A 223 -2.86 -14.78 -13.13
C LYS A 223 -2.02 -13.49 -13.10
N LEU A 224 -1.71 -12.93 -11.93
CA LEU A 224 -1.02 -11.64 -11.80
C LEU A 224 0.34 -11.60 -12.47
N ALA A 225 1.11 -12.69 -12.40
CA ALA A 225 2.43 -12.77 -13.01
C ALA A 225 2.40 -12.46 -14.52
N ASN A 226 1.24 -12.69 -15.17
CA ASN A 226 1.06 -12.43 -16.58
C ASN A 226 0.54 -11.02 -16.89
N CYS A 227 -0.17 -10.37 -15.95
CA CYS A 227 -0.83 -9.08 -16.18
C CYS A 227 -0.05 -7.89 -15.58
N CYS A 228 0.60 -8.09 -14.43
CA CYS A 228 1.14 -7.01 -13.59
C CYS A 228 2.65 -6.89 -13.73
N SER A 229 3.12 -6.64 -14.94
CA SER A 229 4.57 -6.56 -15.26
C SER A 229 5.34 -5.44 -14.52
N ASN A 230 4.63 -4.44 -13.99
CA ASN A 230 5.19 -3.31 -13.25
C ASN A 230 5.04 -3.43 -11.72
N LEU A 231 4.51 -4.53 -11.19
CA LEU A 231 4.26 -4.65 -9.76
C LEU A 231 5.57 -4.66 -8.96
N GLU A 232 5.68 -3.77 -7.98
CA GLU A 232 6.84 -3.56 -7.11
C GLU A 232 6.55 -3.93 -5.66
N SER A 233 5.30 -3.77 -5.22
CA SER A 233 4.82 -4.11 -3.88
C SER A 233 3.53 -4.93 -3.92
N LEU A 234 3.47 -6.01 -3.14
CA LEU A 234 2.30 -6.85 -2.99
C LEU A 234 1.97 -7.00 -1.50
N ILE A 235 0.72 -6.70 -1.14
CA ILE A 235 0.17 -6.90 0.20
C ILE A 235 -0.93 -7.95 0.08
N VAL A 236 -0.78 -9.05 0.82
CA VAL A 236 -1.77 -10.12 0.91
C VAL A 236 -2.21 -10.22 2.36
N ALA A 237 -3.48 -9.92 2.61
CA ALA A 237 -4.11 -10.05 3.93
C ALA A 237 -5.03 -11.27 3.96
N SER A 238 -5.27 -11.80 5.17
CA SER A 238 -6.29 -12.84 5.43
C SER A 238 -6.13 -14.09 4.56
N TRP A 239 -4.89 -14.51 4.28
CA TRP A 239 -4.65 -15.67 3.42
C TRP A 239 -4.68 -16.98 4.22
N GLU A 240 -5.59 -17.87 3.83
CA GLU A 240 -5.70 -19.24 4.33
C GLU A 240 -5.32 -20.25 3.22
N PRO A 241 -4.03 -20.62 3.07
CA PRO A 241 -3.60 -21.55 2.03
C PRO A 241 -4.17 -22.96 2.26
N LYS A 242 -4.78 -23.54 1.22
CA LYS A 242 -5.16 -24.95 1.24
C LYS A 242 -3.91 -25.84 1.15
N PRO A 243 -3.96 -27.10 1.64
CA PRO A 243 -2.85 -28.03 1.48
C PRO A 243 -2.43 -28.19 0.01
N GLY A 244 -1.16 -27.86 -0.29
CA GLY A 244 -0.61 -27.91 -1.65
C GLY A 244 -0.94 -26.69 -2.52
N GLU A 245 -1.62 -25.68 -1.98
CA GLU A 245 -1.81 -24.40 -2.67
C GLU A 245 -0.48 -23.65 -2.75
N LEU A 246 -0.21 -23.09 -3.94
CA LEU A 246 0.98 -22.32 -4.23
C LEU A 246 0.58 -20.91 -4.67
N LEU A 247 1.38 -19.94 -4.25
CA LEU A 247 1.32 -18.55 -4.68
C LEU A 247 2.49 -18.28 -5.65
N PRO A 248 2.25 -18.31 -6.99
CA PRO A 248 3.31 -18.28 -7.99
C PRO A 248 3.75 -16.84 -8.31
N LEU A 249 4.63 -16.27 -7.47
CA LEU A 249 5.14 -14.89 -7.65
C LEU A 249 6.43 -14.82 -8.45
N SER A 250 7.02 -15.96 -8.80
CA SER A 250 8.35 -16.07 -9.42
C SER A 250 8.47 -15.33 -10.77
N GLY A 251 7.34 -15.14 -11.47
CA GLY A 251 7.25 -14.38 -12.72
C GLY A 251 7.27 -12.86 -12.57
N LEU A 252 7.02 -12.31 -11.37
CA LEU A 252 6.95 -10.87 -11.11
C LEU A 252 8.35 -10.26 -10.92
N LYS A 253 9.04 -10.02 -12.04
CA LYS A 253 10.45 -9.62 -12.09
C LYS A 253 10.80 -8.27 -11.42
N LYS A 254 9.80 -7.43 -11.16
CA LYS A 254 9.96 -6.13 -10.50
C LYS A 254 9.51 -6.12 -9.05
N LEU A 255 8.88 -7.20 -8.58
CA LEU A 255 8.35 -7.28 -7.23
C LEU A 255 9.51 -7.31 -6.23
N GLN A 256 9.57 -6.27 -5.39
CA GLN A 256 10.67 -6.03 -4.44
C GLN A 256 10.21 -6.12 -2.99
N SER A 257 8.93 -5.85 -2.72
CA SER A 257 8.33 -5.92 -1.39
C SER A 257 7.13 -6.85 -1.38
N ILE A 258 7.08 -7.74 -0.41
CA ILE A 258 5.91 -8.58 -0.13
C ILE A 258 5.55 -8.42 1.35
N THR A 259 4.27 -8.18 1.61
CA THR A 259 3.69 -8.18 2.95
C THR A 259 2.61 -9.23 2.99
N ILE A 260 2.79 -10.24 3.84
CA ILE A 260 1.77 -11.22 4.18
C ILE A 260 1.29 -10.88 5.58
N ALA A 261 0.01 -10.55 5.71
CA ALA A 261 -0.61 -10.14 6.96
C ALA A 261 -1.77 -11.07 7.32
N GLU A 262 -1.93 -11.35 8.62
CA GLU A 262 -3.09 -12.07 9.17
C GLU A 262 -3.38 -13.38 8.42
N SER A 263 -2.33 -14.16 8.18
CA SER A 263 -2.40 -15.37 7.35
C SER A 263 -2.24 -16.63 8.19
N GLU A 264 -3.00 -17.68 7.83
CA GLU A 264 -2.85 -19.03 8.40
C GLU A 264 -1.72 -19.84 7.72
N LEU A 265 -0.77 -19.17 7.07
CA LEU A 265 0.41 -19.78 6.45
C LEU A 265 1.24 -20.59 7.46
N THR A 266 1.42 -21.88 7.21
CA THR A 266 2.21 -22.77 8.08
C THR A 266 3.69 -22.91 7.66
N THR A 267 3.97 -22.67 6.38
CA THR A 267 5.31 -22.77 5.76
C THR A 267 5.48 -21.77 4.62
N LEU A 268 6.69 -21.29 4.41
CA LEU A 268 7.03 -20.44 3.25
C LEU A 268 7.11 -21.19 1.92
N GLU A 269 7.12 -22.53 1.92
CA GLU A 269 7.15 -23.33 0.68
C GLU A 269 5.91 -23.12 -0.21
N SER A 270 4.80 -22.62 0.37
CA SER A 270 3.60 -22.25 -0.39
C SER A 270 3.76 -20.99 -1.24
N ILE A 271 4.88 -20.28 -1.16
CA ILE A 271 5.12 -19.06 -1.93
C ILE A 271 6.33 -19.23 -2.84
N GLU A 272 6.13 -19.08 -4.15
CA GLU A 272 7.24 -19.05 -5.10
C GLU A 272 7.79 -17.63 -5.21
N PHE A 273 8.71 -17.25 -4.34
CA PHE A 273 9.24 -15.90 -4.31
C PHE A 273 10.01 -15.52 -5.59
N PRO A 274 9.91 -14.26 -6.05
CA PRO A 274 10.70 -13.77 -7.17
C PRO A 274 12.15 -13.47 -6.74
N LYS A 275 13.10 -13.64 -7.66
CA LYS A 275 14.52 -13.30 -7.43
C LYS A 275 14.76 -11.80 -7.15
N SER A 276 13.80 -10.95 -7.52
CA SER A 276 13.83 -9.51 -7.29
C SER A 276 13.45 -9.10 -5.87
N LEU A 277 12.95 -10.02 -5.03
CA LEU A 277 12.52 -9.70 -3.68
C LEU A 277 13.67 -9.09 -2.86
N ARG A 278 13.35 -8.07 -2.06
CA ARG A 278 14.27 -7.34 -1.17
C ARG A 278 13.71 -7.18 0.24
N LYS A 279 12.39 -7.07 0.38
CA LYS A 279 11.68 -6.91 1.64
C LYS A 279 10.59 -7.96 1.75
N LEU A 280 10.51 -8.63 2.88
CA LEU A 280 9.45 -9.56 3.21
C LEU A 280 8.93 -9.19 4.60
N HIS A 281 7.64 -8.91 4.72
CA HIS A 281 6.99 -8.64 5.99
C HIS A 281 6.00 -9.78 6.26
N LEU A 282 6.12 -10.42 7.42
CA LEU A 282 5.23 -11.50 7.88
C LEU A 282 4.59 -11.04 9.19
N ILE A 283 3.33 -10.64 9.13
CA ILE A 283 2.66 -9.89 10.20
C ILE A 283 1.45 -10.68 10.68
N SER A 284 1.42 -11.05 11.96
CA SER A 284 0.40 -11.97 12.52
C SER A 284 0.20 -13.25 11.70
N CYS A 285 1.32 -13.87 11.29
CA CYS A 285 1.32 -15.22 10.74
C CYS A 285 1.54 -16.24 11.87
N ASP A 286 0.60 -16.32 12.80
CA ASP A 286 0.78 -17.05 14.07
C ASP A 286 0.94 -18.57 13.91
N THR A 287 0.52 -19.12 12.77
CA THR A 287 0.64 -20.55 12.44
C THR A 287 1.94 -20.89 11.71
N LEU A 288 2.74 -19.89 11.30
CA LEU A 288 3.99 -20.08 10.59
C LEU A 288 5.03 -20.72 11.50
N SER A 289 5.38 -21.98 11.21
CA SER A 289 6.33 -22.75 12.00
C SER A 289 7.57 -23.15 11.22
N ASP A 290 7.51 -23.11 9.89
CA ASP A 290 8.62 -23.42 9.00
C ASP A 290 9.01 -22.23 8.13
N ILE A 291 10.21 -21.70 8.39
CA ILE A 291 10.82 -20.59 7.66
C ILE A 291 12.01 -21.03 6.78
N SER A 292 12.17 -22.34 6.55
CA SER A 292 13.30 -22.89 5.78
C SER A 292 13.41 -22.30 4.36
N GLY A 293 12.27 -21.92 3.76
CA GLY A 293 12.20 -21.25 2.45
C GLY A 293 12.93 -19.90 2.36
N LEU A 294 13.28 -19.27 3.49
CA LEU A 294 14.11 -18.05 3.49
C LEU A 294 15.52 -18.28 2.95
N GLY A 295 16.06 -19.50 3.05
CA GLY A 295 17.41 -19.84 2.60
C GLY A 295 17.65 -19.61 1.10
N ASP A 296 16.58 -19.62 0.30
CA ASP A 296 16.63 -19.42 -1.15
C ASP A 296 16.56 -17.93 -1.56
N LEU A 297 16.25 -17.03 -0.62
CA LEU A 297 16.05 -15.60 -0.86
C LEU A 297 17.36 -14.80 -0.77
N GLN A 298 18.30 -15.09 -1.68
CA GLN A 298 19.67 -14.53 -1.66
C GLN A 298 19.75 -12.99 -1.70
N ASN A 299 18.71 -12.31 -2.18
CA ASN A 299 18.67 -10.86 -2.29
C ASN A 299 17.82 -10.17 -1.20
N LEU A 300 17.25 -10.94 -0.26
CA LEU A 300 16.46 -10.39 0.82
C LEU A 300 17.36 -9.52 1.72
N LYS A 301 16.90 -8.30 2.01
CA LYS A 301 17.62 -7.31 2.82
C LYS A 301 16.89 -7.01 4.13
N HIS A 302 15.56 -7.14 4.13
CA HIS A 302 14.70 -6.85 5.27
C HIS A 302 13.68 -7.99 5.45
N LEU A 303 13.55 -8.44 6.71
CA LEU A 303 12.54 -9.36 7.20
C LEU A 303 11.91 -8.76 8.46
#